data_AF-A0A7V9HBT2-F1
#
_entry.id   AF-A0A7V9HBT2-F1
#
_cell.length_a   1.000
_cell.length_b   1.000
_cell.length_c   1.000
_cell.angle_alpha   90.00
_cell.angle_beta   90.00
_cell.angle_gamma   90.00
#
_symmetry.space_group_name_H-M   'P 1'
#
loop_
_entity.id
_entity.type
_entity.pdbx_description
1 polymer ?
#
loop_
_entity_poly.entity_id
_entity_poly.type
_entity_poly.pdbx_seq_one_letter_code
_entity_poly.pdbx_strand_id
1 'polypeptide(L)'
;MRPFVVNGHGRLVFPSNFSADLDFSVLETLEQLEAVVRRDFEAKAPTGTEILERVDAGAYGTRSELLRDVAMNLVWGNRYAMTMYEKRPTRWRDLPRGRDDVFLPLLTPWDQGERKVAAVAAAWTDLTPARGAEAEDRIFTMLFDIFRHKRHHATELPPVKPTVAEITSDPANLTFCVPTHDPDHATNSYQEILDCSETVPELEPLHRLALVLQNQYPWDLARTRLEEVGKIADDDFVVAFCPRSHEVLEFIRRVKAGRPARPRPAAPADAREPVEPLLPVVVREQFALMPRLESLAVVKGEHVCTNEDIIRNAAYSWSPMTADDIQEKTGIEARLYTDRRLEHISLQAARAALEGAGRRPEEIGAVIFCSCTSTTLIPSVATWLSGQLGIFQTHGSFDLIAACAGFPYGLADAVRLLQEVRRPVLVVCAEKFSDKIGSVRPSRMIFGDGASAFVVGPAAPGAPPDVEVVQMYASGPARQVNSIIWP
;
A
#
# COMPACT_ATOMS: atom_id res chain seq x y z
N MET A 1 4.81 4.26 -4.44
CA MET A 1 3.40 4.37 -4.00
C MET A 1 2.81 5.66 -4.54
N ARG A 2 1.53 5.66 -4.96
CA ARG A 2 0.86 6.84 -5.50
C ARG A 2 0.19 7.60 -4.35
N PRO A 3 0.28 8.93 -4.28
CA PRO A 3 -0.49 9.73 -3.31
C PRO A 3 -1.99 9.46 -3.43
N PHE A 4 -2.73 9.70 -2.36
CA PHE A 4 -4.18 9.78 -2.47
C PHE A 4 -4.58 10.96 -3.38
N VAL A 5 -5.81 10.91 -3.88
CA VAL A 5 -6.42 11.99 -4.64
C VAL A 5 -7.80 12.27 -4.08
N VAL A 6 -8.32 13.46 -4.37
CA VAL A 6 -9.73 13.80 -4.11
C VAL A 6 -10.48 13.61 -5.43
N ASN A 7 -11.49 12.73 -5.42
CA ASN A 7 -12.24 12.39 -6.63
C ASN A 7 -13.31 13.45 -6.97
N GLY A 8 -14.06 13.25 -8.06
CA GLY A 8 -15.12 14.17 -8.53
C GLY A 8 -16.28 14.37 -7.53
N HIS A 9 -16.35 13.55 -6.48
CA HIS A 9 -17.32 13.66 -5.39
C HIS A 9 -16.75 14.29 -4.11
N GLY A 10 -15.51 14.82 -4.16
CA GLY A 10 -14.86 15.42 -2.99
C GLY A 10 -14.38 14.40 -1.96
N ARG A 11 -14.28 13.11 -2.32
CA ARG A 11 -13.87 12.02 -1.42
C ARG A 11 -12.42 11.63 -1.61
N LEU A 12 -11.79 11.21 -0.52
CA LEU A 12 -10.44 10.66 -0.54
C LEU A 12 -10.45 9.29 -1.21
N VAL A 13 -9.64 9.15 -2.27
CA VAL A 13 -9.45 7.90 -2.99
C VAL A 13 -7.97 7.58 -3.08
N PHE A 14 -7.63 6.32 -2.85
CA PHE A 14 -6.25 5.85 -2.82
C PHE A 14 -5.98 4.93 -4.01
N PRO A 15 -5.31 5.42 -5.07
CA PRO A 15 -5.06 4.66 -6.29
C PRO A 15 -4.35 3.33 -6.07
N SER A 16 -3.51 3.23 -5.04
CA SER A 16 -2.81 1.99 -4.67
C SER A 16 -3.74 0.83 -4.30
N ASN A 17 -5.01 1.09 -3.97
CA ASN A 17 -5.95 0.03 -3.58
C ASN A 17 -6.58 -0.70 -4.76
N PHE A 18 -6.51 -0.11 -5.94
CA PHE A 18 -7.06 -0.66 -7.17
C PHE A 18 -6.04 -0.69 -8.33
N SER A 19 -4.80 -0.28 -8.05
CA SER A 19 -3.62 -0.52 -8.90
C SER A 19 -2.77 -1.61 -8.27
N ALA A 20 -2.75 -2.80 -8.87
CA ALA A 20 -1.99 -3.96 -8.39
C ALA A 20 -0.49 -3.90 -8.73
N ASP A 21 0.11 -2.71 -8.76
CA ASP A 21 1.52 -2.54 -9.14
C ASP A 21 2.43 -3.01 -7.99
N LEU A 22 3.36 -3.92 -8.29
CA LEU A 22 4.41 -4.36 -7.36
C LEU A 22 5.78 -3.91 -7.87
N ASP A 23 6.68 -3.60 -6.94
CA ASP A 23 8.08 -3.31 -7.26
C ASP A 23 8.86 -4.62 -7.43
N PHE A 24 9.12 -5.01 -8.68
CA PHE A 24 9.88 -6.22 -9.00
C PHE A 24 11.40 -6.01 -8.96
N SER A 25 11.89 -4.79 -8.75
CA SER A 25 13.32 -4.51 -8.63
C SER A 25 13.92 -5.11 -7.34
N VAL A 26 13.10 -5.28 -6.30
CA VAL A 26 13.48 -5.80 -4.98
C VAL A 26 13.12 -7.29 -4.78
N LEU A 27 12.44 -7.90 -5.75
CA LEU A 27 12.04 -9.31 -5.70
C LEU A 27 13.05 -10.18 -6.45
N GLU A 28 13.59 -11.19 -5.77
CA GLU A 28 14.57 -12.14 -6.31
C GLU A 28 14.00 -13.56 -6.45
N THR A 29 13.07 -13.97 -5.59
CA THR A 29 12.55 -15.35 -5.54
C THR A 29 11.02 -15.43 -5.62
N LEU A 30 10.51 -16.62 -5.99
CA LEU A 30 9.07 -16.91 -5.94
C LEU A 30 8.53 -16.85 -4.50
N GLU A 31 9.31 -17.29 -3.52
CA GLU A 31 8.93 -17.24 -2.10
C GLU A 31 8.71 -15.79 -1.63
N GLN A 32 9.55 -14.85 -2.07
CA GLN A 32 9.38 -13.42 -1.79
C GLN A 32 8.11 -12.87 -2.46
N LEU A 33 7.89 -13.21 -3.74
CA LEU A 33 6.67 -12.82 -4.44
C LEU A 33 5.42 -13.39 -3.75
N GLU A 34 5.44 -14.66 -3.35
CA GLU A 34 4.33 -15.29 -2.61
C GLU A 34 4.09 -14.62 -1.26
N ALA A 35 5.14 -14.22 -0.55
CA ALA A 35 5.01 -13.48 0.71
C ALA A 35 4.35 -12.11 0.51
N VAL A 36 4.74 -11.37 -0.54
CA VAL A 36 4.13 -10.08 -0.91
C VAL A 36 2.67 -10.27 -1.35
N VAL A 37 2.39 -11.26 -2.20
CA VAL A 37 1.02 -11.55 -2.65
C VAL A 37 0.13 -11.95 -1.48
N ARG A 38 0.63 -12.77 -0.55
CA ARG A 38 -0.08 -13.15 0.67
C ARG A 38 -0.41 -11.94 1.56
N ARG A 39 0.50 -10.96 1.62
CA ARG A 39 0.32 -9.71 2.36
C ARG A 39 -0.74 -8.82 1.71
N ASP A 40 -0.67 -8.63 0.39
CA ASP A 40 -1.45 -7.61 -0.33
C ASP A 40 -2.81 -8.12 -0.83
N PHE A 41 -2.95 -9.43 -1.08
CA PHE A 41 -4.17 -10.07 -1.59
C PHE A 41 -4.80 -11.05 -0.58
N GLU A 42 -4.34 -11.03 0.67
CA GLU A 42 -4.74 -11.93 1.77
C GLU A 42 -4.22 -13.37 1.64
N ALA A 43 -4.06 -14.08 2.77
CA ALA A 43 -3.44 -15.41 2.76
C ALA A 43 -4.36 -16.53 2.25
N LYS A 44 -5.68 -16.33 2.29
CA LYS A 44 -6.65 -17.34 1.89
C LYS A 44 -7.99 -16.69 1.52
N ALA A 45 -8.09 -16.17 0.30
CA ALA A 45 -9.39 -15.91 -0.30
C ALA A 45 -10.17 -17.23 -0.45
N PRO A 46 -11.49 -17.26 -0.20
CA PRO A 46 -12.27 -18.49 -0.28
C PRO A 46 -12.24 -19.04 -1.71
N THR A 47 -11.98 -20.34 -1.84
CA THR A 47 -12.04 -21.03 -3.12
C THR A 47 -13.50 -21.16 -3.58
N GLY A 48 -13.72 -21.44 -4.87
CA GLY A 48 -15.09 -21.66 -5.36
C GLY A 48 -15.78 -22.86 -4.69
N THR A 49 -15.01 -23.83 -4.20
CA THR A 49 -15.51 -24.97 -3.42
C THR A 49 -15.91 -24.53 -2.01
N GLU A 50 -15.07 -23.74 -1.33
CA GLU A 50 -15.40 -23.21 0.01
C GLU A 50 -16.60 -22.27 -0.03
N ILE A 51 -16.76 -21.46 -1.09
CA ILE A 51 -17.96 -20.64 -1.28
C ILE A 51 -19.21 -21.52 -1.39
N LEU A 52 -19.15 -22.59 -2.20
CA LEU A 52 -20.25 -23.55 -2.33
C LEU A 52 -20.58 -24.23 -1.00
N GLU A 53 -19.57 -24.69 -0.25
CA GLU A 53 -19.76 -25.29 1.07
C GLU A 53 -20.43 -24.32 2.06
N ARG A 54 -20.04 -23.04 2.04
CA ARG A 54 -20.67 -21.99 2.86
C ARG A 54 -22.11 -21.72 2.42
N VAL A 55 -22.40 -21.71 1.12
CA VAL A 55 -23.77 -21.61 0.60
C VAL A 55 -24.61 -22.79 1.06
N ASP A 56 -24.15 -24.03 0.85
CA ASP A 56 -24.87 -25.25 1.22
C ASP A 56 -25.10 -25.33 2.74
N ALA A 57 -24.19 -24.78 3.54
CA ALA A 57 -24.33 -24.69 5.00
C ALA A 57 -25.20 -23.51 5.49
N GLY A 58 -25.66 -22.62 4.60
CA GLY A 58 -26.38 -21.40 4.98
C GLY A 58 -25.54 -20.43 5.82
N ALA A 59 -24.23 -20.39 5.60
CA ALA A 59 -23.29 -19.67 6.45
C ALA A 59 -23.25 -18.15 6.21
N TYR A 60 -23.85 -17.66 5.11
CA TYR A 60 -23.94 -16.23 4.82
C TYR A 60 -25.17 -15.62 5.49
N GLY A 61 -24.95 -14.60 6.33
CA GLY A 61 -26.03 -13.85 6.96
C GLY A 61 -26.53 -12.69 6.10
N THR A 62 -25.70 -12.19 5.17
CA THR A 62 -26.03 -11.04 4.32
C THR A 62 -25.53 -11.20 2.89
N ARG A 63 -26.16 -10.48 1.95
CA ARG A 63 -25.69 -10.36 0.56
C ARG A 63 -24.27 -9.83 0.46
N SER A 64 -23.92 -8.84 1.28
CA SER A 64 -22.60 -8.22 1.32
C SER A 64 -21.48 -9.21 1.69
N GLU A 65 -21.73 -10.20 2.55
CA GLU A 65 -20.76 -11.26 2.87
C GLU A 65 -20.49 -12.18 1.68
N LEU A 66 -21.56 -12.66 1.02
CA LEU A 66 -21.43 -13.48 -0.19
C LEU A 66 -20.73 -12.70 -1.32
N LEU A 67 -21.11 -11.43 -1.52
CA LEU A 67 -20.52 -10.56 -2.53
C LEU A 67 -19.02 -10.35 -2.31
N ARG A 68 -18.60 -10.17 -1.05
CA ARG A 68 -17.19 -10.08 -0.67
C ARG A 68 -16.42 -11.35 -1.01
N ASP A 69 -16.94 -12.51 -0.64
CA ASP A 69 -16.26 -13.79 -0.93
C ASP A 69 -16.13 -14.05 -2.43
N VAL A 70 -17.16 -13.74 -3.22
CA VAL A 70 -17.11 -13.81 -4.69
C VAL A 70 -16.06 -12.84 -5.25
N ALA A 71 -16.05 -11.59 -4.81
CA ALA A 71 -15.05 -10.60 -5.25
C ALA A 71 -13.62 -11.07 -4.93
N MET A 72 -13.39 -11.52 -3.69
CA MET A 72 -12.09 -12.01 -3.22
C MET A 72 -11.63 -13.24 -4.01
N ASN A 73 -12.53 -14.17 -4.35
CA ASN A 73 -12.22 -15.31 -5.20
C ASN A 73 -11.73 -14.90 -6.59
N LEU A 74 -12.38 -13.89 -7.19
CA LEU A 74 -12.07 -13.39 -8.52
C LEU A 74 -10.75 -12.60 -8.54
N VAL A 75 -10.54 -11.74 -7.54
CA VAL A 75 -9.27 -11.02 -7.33
C VAL A 75 -8.13 -12.02 -7.13
N TRP A 76 -8.33 -13.02 -6.26
CA TRP A 76 -7.32 -14.05 -6.01
C TRP A 76 -6.95 -14.82 -7.29
N GLY A 77 -7.94 -15.18 -8.12
CA GLY A 77 -7.67 -15.82 -9.41
C GLY A 77 -6.87 -14.97 -10.39
N ASN A 78 -6.90 -13.64 -10.24
CA ASN A 78 -6.18 -12.71 -11.10
C ASN A 78 -4.92 -12.11 -10.47
N ARG A 79 -4.57 -12.42 -9.20
CA ARG A 79 -3.47 -11.80 -8.44
C ARG A 79 -2.13 -11.70 -9.20
N TYR A 80 -1.69 -12.76 -9.87
CA TYR A 80 -0.46 -12.73 -10.67
C TYR A 80 -0.65 -12.04 -12.02
N ALA A 81 -1.81 -12.21 -12.64
CA ALA A 81 -2.12 -11.52 -13.90
C ALA A 81 -2.11 -10.00 -13.72
N MET A 82 -2.82 -9.51 -12.69
CA MET A 82 -2.94 -8.09 -12.38
C MET A 82 -1.60 -7.43 -12.03
N THR A 83 -0.71 -8.17 -11.36
CA THR A 83 0.59 -7.65 -10.88
C THR A 83 1.71 -7.76 -11.90
N MET A 84 1.71 -8.80 -12.75
CA MET A 84 2.84 -9.10 -13.63
C MET A 84 2.55 -8.88 -15.12
N TYR A 85 1.30 -9.07 -15.56
CA TYR A 85 1.02 -9.19 -17.00
C TYR A 85 -0.05 -8.21 -17.49
N GLU A 86 0.09 -7.81 -18.75
CA GLU A 86 -0.95 -7.25 -19.58
C GLU A 86 -1.52 -8.38 -20.43
N LYS A 87 -2.84 -8.54 -20.42
CA LYS A 87 -3.54 -9.56 -21.21
C LYS A 87 -3.90 -8.99 -22.58
N ARG A 88 -3.52 -9.67 -23.65
CA ARG A 88 -3.74 -9.23 -25.03
C ARG A 88 -4.35 -10.35 -25.86
N PRO A 89 -5.64 -10.26 -26.24
CA PRO A 89 -6.19 -11.14 -27.27
C PRO A 89 -5.35 -11.04 -28.54
N THR A 90 -4.82 -12.17 -28.99
CA THR A 90 -3.91 -12.27 -30.15
C THR A 90 -4.33 -13.46 -30.99
N ARG A 91 -4.36 -13.31 -32.32
CA ARG A 91 -4.65 -14.45 -33.21
C ARG A 91 -3.58 -15.53 -33.03
N TRP A 92 -4.00 -16.79 -33.08
CA TRP A 92 -3.09 -17.92 -32.90
C TRP A 92 -1.91 -17.89 -33.87
N ARG A 93 -2.16 -17.57 -35.15
CA ARG A 93 -1.08 -17.47 -36.15
C ARG A 93 -0.10 -16.32 -35.93
N ASP A 94 -0.51 -15.27 -35.23
CA ASP A 94 0.30 -14.06 -35.02
C ASP A 94 1.17 -14.14 -33.75
N LEU A 95 0.98 -15.20 -32.94
CA LEU A 95 1.77 -15.39 -31.73
C LEU A 95 3.22 -15.78 -32.03
N PRO A 96 4.21 -15.09 -31.44
CA PRO A 96 5.61 -15.43 -31.63
C PRO A 96 5.95 -16.75 -30.93
N ARG A 97 6.49 -17.70 -31.69
CA ARG A 97 6.84 -19.04 -31.17
C ARG A 97 8.22 -19.13 -30.53
N GLY A 98 9.14 -18.23 -30.89
CA GLY A 98 10.53 -18.25 -30.41
C GLY A 98 10.88 -17.19 -29.36
N ARG A 99 9.93 -16.35 -28.96
CA ARG A 99 10.17 -15.27 -27.98
C ARG A 99 10.01 -15.77 -26.55
N ASP A 100 10.86 -15.29 -25.65
CA ASP A 100 10.86 -15.64 -24.23
C ASP A 100 10.09 -14.65 -23.34
N ASP A 101 9.42 -13.66 -23.96
CA ASP A 101 8.71 -12.57 -23.30
C ASP A 101 7.21 -12.52 -23.64
N VAL A 102 6.69 -13.56 -24.32
CA VAL A 102 5.25 -13.75 -24.56
C VAL A 102 4.82 -15.08 -23.97
N PHE A 103 3.82 -15.02 -23.10
CA PHE A 103 3.38 -16.15 -22.30
C PHE A 103 1.91 -16.49 -22.55
N LEU A 104 1.53 -17.73 -22.26
CA LEU A 104 0.14 -18.17 -22.27
C LEU A 104 -0.19 -18.85 -20.94
N PRO A 105 -1.41 -18.66 -20.41
CA PRO A 105 -1.78 -19.33 -19.18
C PRO A 105 -2.01 -20.82 -19.47
N LEU A 106 -1.42 -21.66 -18.62
CA LEU A 106 -1.76 -23.08 -18.52
C LEU A 106 -2.92 -23.22 -17.52
N LEU A 107 -4.02 -23.84 -17.96
CA LEU A 107 -5.29 -23.80 -17.24
C LEU A 107 -5.83 -25.21 -16.96
N THR A 108 -6.31 -25.43 -15.74
CA THR A 108 -7.06 -26.64 -15.35
C THR A 108 -8.57 -26.36 -15.41
N PRO A 109 -9.41 -27.18 -16.04
CA PRO A 109 -10.86 -26.99 -16.09
C PRO A 109 -11.50 -26.87 -14.71
N TRP A 110 -12.46 -25.97 -14.54
CA TRP A 110 -13.09 -25.74 -13.23
C TRP A 110 -14.09 -26.84 -12.86
N ASP A 111 -13.67 -27.73 -11.97
CA ASP A 111 -14.51 -28.82 -11.47
C ASP A 111 -15.81 -28.31 -10.83
N GLN A 112 -16.93 -28.97 -11.13
CA GLN A 112 -18.28 -28.61 -10.66
C GLN A 112 -18.65 -27.12 -10.83
N GLY A 113 -18.11 -26.44 -11.85
CA GLY A 113 -18.33 -25.01 -12.09
C GLY A 113 -19.81 -24.65 -12.18
N GLU A 114 -20.60 -25.40 -12.96
CA GLU A 114 -22.04 -25.15 -13.12
C GLU A 114 -22.81 -25.22 -11.79
N ARG A 115 -22.49 -26.19 -10.93
CA ARG A 115 -23.09 -26.31 -9.59
C ARG A 115 -22.74 -25.10 -8.73
N LYS A 116 -21.47 -24.66 -8.74
CA LYS A 116 -21.01 -23.49 -7.97
C LYS A 116 -21.74 -22.22 -8.42
N VAL A 117 -21.89 -22.04 -9.73
CA VAL A 117 -22.61 -20.90 -10.32
C VAL A 117 -24.08 -20.92 -9.93
N ALA A 118 -24.76 -22.06 -10.05
CA ALA A 118 -26.16 -22.21 -9.68
C ALA A 118 -26.40 -21.94 -8.17
N ALA A 119 -25.53 -22.47 -7.31
CA ALA A 119 -25.62 -22.29 -5.86
C ALA A 119 -25.46 -20.81 -5.46
N VAL A 120 -24.46 -20.11 -6.01
CA VAL A 120 -24.26 -18.68 -5.73
C VAL A 120 -25.44 -17.83 -6.22
N ALA A 121 -26.01 -18.14 -7.39
CA ALA A 121 -27.20 -17.43 -7.90
C ALA A 121 -28.44 -17.65 -7.04
N ALA A 122 -28.68 -18.89 -6.60
CA ALA A 122 -29.79 -19.23 -5.72
C ALA A 122 -29.64 -18.52 -4.36
N ALA A 123 -28.46 -18.63 -3.74
CA ALA A 123 -28.16 -17.97 -2.49
C ALA A 123 -28.34 -16.44 -2.56
N TRP A 124 -27.93 -15.80 -3.66
CA TRP A 124 -28.15 -14.36 -3.84
C TRP A 124 -29.63 -13.96 -3.80
N THR A 125 -30.49 -14.80 -4.40
CA THR A 125 -31.93 -14.56 -4.47
C THR A 125 -32.59 -14.78 -3.10
N ASP A 126 -32.12 -15.77 -2.35
CA ASP A 126 -32.67 -16.12 -1.03
C ASP A 126 -32.20 -15.17 0.08
N LEU A 127 -31.01 -14.58 -0.04
CA LEU A 127 -30.48 -13.64 0.94
C LEU A 127 -31.23 -12.30 0.89
N THR A 128 -31.61 -11.80 2.06
CA THR A 128 -32.31 -10.51 2.21
C THR A 128 -31.41 -9.34 1.78
N PRO A 129 -31.90 -8.45 0.90
CA PRO A 129 -31.18 -7.23 0.54
C PRO A 129 -30.93 -6.32 1.74
N ALA A 130 -29.75 -5.72 1.81
CA ALA A 130 -29.41 -4.76 2.85
C ALA A 130 -29.77 -3.32 2.41
N ARG A 131 -29.33 -2.34 3.21
CA ARG A 131 -29.32 -0.93 2.75
C ARG A 131 -28.49 -0.87 1.47
N GLY A 132 -29.02 -0.22 0.42
CA GLY A 132 -28.32 -0.14 -0.87
C GLY A 132 -28.54 -1.33 -1.80
N ALA A 133 -29.67 -2.05 -1.69
CA ALA A 133 -30.03 -3.19 -2.54
C ALA A 133 -29.77 -3.00 -4.04
N GLU A 134 -30.09 -1.82 -4.60
CA GLU A 134 -29.81 -1.53 -6.02
C GLU A 134 -28.31 -1.56 -6.34
N ALA A 135 -27.46 -1.06 -5.43
CA ALA A 135 -26.01 -1.14 -5.57
C ALA A 135 -25.52 -2.58 -5.42
N GLU A 136 -26.05 -3.32 -4.44
CA GLU A 136 -25.76 -4.74 -4.28
C GLU A 136 -26.05 -5.52 -5.57
N ASP A 137 -27.22 -5.35 -6.17
CA ASP A 137 -27.63 -6.05 -7.39
C ASP A 137 -26.77 -5.66 -8.60
N ARG A 138 -26.43 -4.36 -8.77
CA ARG A 138 -25.52 -3.91 -9.83
C ARG A 138 -24.14 -4.54 -9.68
N ILE A 139 -23.54 -4.46 -8.49
CA ILE A 139 -22.19 -4.97 -8.22
C ILE A 139 -22.16 -6.48 -8.35
N PHE A 140 -23.18 -7.18 -7.83
CA PHE A 140 -23.32 -8.62 -7.99
C PHE A 140 -23.43 -9.00 -9.45
N THR A 141 -24.24 -8.30 -10.25
CA THR A 141 -24.35 -8.57 -11.69
C THR A 141 -22.98 -8.49 -12.38
N MET A 142 -22.18 -7.47 -12.09
CA MET A 142 -20.84 -7.30 -12.66
C MET A 142 -19.89 -8.43 -12.24
N LEU A 143 -19.81 -8.74 -10.95
CA LEU A 143 -18.91 -9.77 -10.43
C LEU A 143 -19.37 -11.18 -10.82
N PHE A 144 -20.66 -11.45 -10.73
CA PHE A 144 -21.26 -12.73 -11.07
C PHE A 144 -21.15 -13.03 -12.56
N ASP A 145 -21.17 -12.01 -13.42
CA ASP A 145 -20.90 -12.21 -14.85
C ASP A 145 -19.49 -12.77 -15.12
N ILE A 146 -18.50 -12.32 -14.35
CA ILE A 146 -17.14 -12.89 -14.40
C ILE A 146 -17.11 -14.29 -13.78
N PHE A 147 -17.75 -14.45 -12.62
CA PHE A 147 -17.78 -15.71 -11.89
C PHE A 147 -18.45 -16.84 -12.69
N ARG A 148 -19.60 -16.58 -13.31
CA ARG A 148 -20.36 -17.57 -14.08
C ARG A 148 -19.66 -18.05 -15.34
N HIS A 149 -18.79 -17.22 -15.90
CA HIS A 149 -18.00 -17.54 -17.09
C HIS A 149 -16.59 -18.01 -16.77
N LYS A 150 -16.25 -18.17 -15.49
CA LYS A 150 -14.97 -18.76 -15.06
C LYS A 150 -14.91 -20.21 -15.55
N ARG A 151 -13.86 -20.53 -16.32
CA ARG A 151 -13.67 -21.89 -16.87
C ARG A 151 -12.56 -22.70 -16.20
N HIS A 152 -11.78 -22.10 -15.29
CA HIS A 152 -10.56 -22.71 -14.76
C HIS A 152 -10.39 -22.58 -13.24
N HIS A 153 -9.59 -23.46 -12.65
CA HIS A 153 -9.18 -23.39 -11.24
C HIS A 153 -8.23 -22.21 -10.98
N ALA A 154 -8.59 -21.34 -10.05
CA ALA A 154 -7.81 -20.15 -9.68
C ALA A 154 -6.64 -20.42 -8.70
N THR A 155 -6.70 -21.53 -7.97
CA THR A 155 -5.73 -21.88 -6.91
C THR A 155 -4.46 -22.50 -7.43
N GLU A 156 -4.50 -23.15 -8.59
CA GLU A 156 -3.37 -23.89 -9.18
C GLU A 156 -2.54 -23.05 -10.16
N LEU A 157 -2.85 -21.76 -10.31
CA LEU A 157 -2.18 -20.90 -11.28
C LEU A 157 -0.75 -20.57 -10.83
N PRO A 158 0.29 -21.03 -11.56
CA PRO A 158 1.67 -20.68 -11.21
C PRO A 158 1.91 -19.17 -11.42
N PRO A 159 2.77 -18.52 -10.61
CA PRO A 159 3.07 -17.09 -10.81
C PRO A 159 3.67 -16.81 -12.19
N VAL A 160 4.63 -17.65 -12.60
CA VAL A 160 5.28 -17.60 -13.91
C VAL A 160 4.52 -18.48 -14.88
N LYS A 161 4.09 -17.90 -16.00
CA LYS A 161 3.38 -18.63 -17.07
C LYS A 161 4.38 -19.27 -18.04
N PRO A 162 4.02 -20.37 -18.72
CA PRO A 162 4.85 -20.89 -19.81
C PRO A 162 4.87 -19.90 -20.98
N THR A 163 6.00 -19.85 -21.67
CA THR A 163 6.14 -19.19 -22.97
C THR A 163 5.29 -19.90 -24.01
N VAL A 164 5.08 -19.26 -25.16
CA VAL A 164 4.38 -19.90 -26.28
C VAL A 164 5.06 -21.21 -26.70
N ALA A 165 6.40 -21.26 -26.74
CA ALA A 165 7.13 -22.49 -27.04
C ALA A 165 6.86 -23.62 -26.03
N GLU A 166 6.94 -23.30 -24.74
CA GLU A 166 6.76 -24.27 -23.66
C GLU A 166 5.33 -24.81 -23.60
N ILE A 167 4.31 -23.96 -23.75
CA ILE A 167 2.93 -24.47 -23.71
C ILE A 167 2.62 -25.33 -24.94
N THR A 168 3.22 -25.04 -26.11
CA THR A 168 3.03 -25.83 -27.33
C THR A 168 3.81 -27.15 -27.35
N SER A 169 4.72 -27.39 -26.40
CA SER A 169 5.47 -28.65 -26.35
C SER A 169 4.58 -29.85 -26.04
N ASP A 170 3.42 -29.62 -25.40
CA ASP A 170 2.36 -30.60 -25.23
C ASP A 170 1.05 -30.05 -25.86
N PRO A 171 0.57 -30.65 -26.96
CA PRO A 171 -0.65 -30.19 -27.63
C PRO A 171 -1.91 -30.34 -26.77
N ALA A 172 -1.89 -31.16 -25.71
CA ALA A 172 -3.02 -31.34 -24.79
C ALA A 172 -3.12 -30.23 -23.73
N ASN A 173 -2.12 -29.35 -23.62
CA ASN A 173 -2.19 -28.20 -22.71
C ASN A 173 -3.39 -27.31 -23.04
N LEU A 174 -4.09 -26.85 -22.02
CA LEU A 174 -5.27 -26.01 -22.17
C LEU A 174 -4.94 -24.54 -21.93
N THR A 175 -5.48 -23.68 -22.79
CA THR A 175 -5.41 -22.21 -22.63
C THR A 175 -6.74 -21.55 -22.99
N PHE A 176 -6.82 -20.23 -22.81
CA PHE A 176 -7.99 -19.47 -23.23
C PHE A 176 -8.05 -19.39 -24.76
N CYS A 177 -9.20 -19.75 -25.32
CA CYS A 177 -9.53 -19.47 -26.69
C CYS A 177 -10.80 -18.60 -26.73
N VAL A 178 -10.73 -17.51 -27.49
CA VAL A 178 -11.81 -16.53 -27.70
C VAL A 178 -12.08 -16.51 -29.20
N PRO A 179 -13.34 -16.69 -29.66
CA PRO A 179 -13.62 -16.83 -31.09
C PRO A 179 -13.44 -15.52 -31.87
N THR A 180 -13.61 -14.36 -31.23
CA THR A 180 -13.51 -13.04 -31.85
C THR A 180 -12.90 -12.04 -30.88
N HIS A 181 -12.08 -11.12 -31.38
CA HIS A 181 -11.61 -9.97 -30.62
C HIS A 181 -12.17 -8.69 -31.24
N ASP A 182 -12.86 -7.93 -30.41
CA ASP A 182 -13.29 -6.56 -30.71
C ASP A 182 -12.27 -5.60 -30.06
N PRO A 183 -11.48 -4.84 -30.84
CA PRO A 183 -10.55 -3.87 -30.27
C PRO A 183 -11.27 -2.70 -29.57
N ASP A 184 -12.55 -2.47 -29.88
CA ASP A 184 -13.38 -1.43 -29.27
C ASP A 184 -14.23 -1.96 -28.09
N HIS A 185 -13.92 -3.17 -27.60
CA HIS A 185 -14.60 -3.74 -26.44
C HIS A 185 -14.49 -2.78 -25.24
N ALA A 186 -15.64 -2.44 -24.66
CA ALA A 186 -15.72 -1.44 -23.60
C ALA A 186 -14.88 -1.85 -22.37
N THR A 187 -14.08 -0.91 -21.88
CA THR A 187 -13.34 -1.03 -20.62
C THR A 187 -13.59 0.21 -19.78
N ASN A 188 -13.53 0.06 -18.46
CA ASN A 188 -13.64 1.17 -17.53
C ASN A 188 -12.36 2.00 -17.55
N SER A 189 -12.48 3.29 -17.79
CA SER A 189 -11.38 4.24 -17.70
C SER A 189 -10.87 4.38 -16.26
N TYR A 190 -9.66 4.90 -16.11
CA TYR A 190 -9.10 5.22 -14.79
C TYR A 190 -10.00 6.20 -14.02
N GLN A 191 -10.59 7.17 -14.71
CA GLN A 191 -11.45 8.18 -14.08
C GLN A 191 -12.76 7.56 -13.56
N GLU A 192 -13.37 6.64 -14.31
CA GLU A 192 -14.57 5.93 -13.86
C GLU A 192 -14.31 5.08 -12.60
N ILE A 193 -13.15 4.41 -12.53
CA ILE A 193 -12.75 3.63 -11.35
C ILE A 193 -12.47 4.55 -10.15
N LEU A 194 -11.86 5.72 -10.41
CA LEU A 194 -11.55 6.71 -9.39
C LEU A 194 -12.81 7.36 -8.80
N ASP A 195 -13.75 7.73 -9.67
CA ASP A 195 -15.00 8.41 -9.29
C ASP A 195 -16.10 7.44 -8.84
N CYS A 196 -15.84 6.12 -8.89
CA CYS A 196 -16.71 5.12 -8.28
C CYS A 196 -17.07 5.50 -6.85
N SER A 197 -18.37 5.63 -6.57
CA SER A 197 -18.92 6.11 -5.32
C SER A 197 -20.21 5.38 -4.99
N GLU A 198 -20.33 4.89 -3.75
CA GLU A 198 -21.54 4.27 -3.26
C GLU A 198 -22.05 4.98 -1.99
N THR A 199 -23.34 4.82 -1.69
CA THR A 199 -23.90 5.38 -0.45
C THR A 199 -23.44 4.58 0.77
N VAL A 200 -23.38 3.27 0.65
CA VAL A 200 -22.90 2.33 1.68
C VAL A 200 -21.38 2.18 1.57
N PRO A 201 -20.60 2.53 2.62
CA PRO A 201 -19.14 2.47 2.61
C PRO A 201 -18.57 1.12 2.14
N GLU A 202 -19.17 0.02 2.59
CA GLU A 202 -18.73 -1.34 2.33
C GLU A 202 -18.92 -1.73 0.87
N LEU A 203 -19.87 -1.15 0.14
CA LEU A 203 -20.13 -1.53 -1.26
C LEU A 203 -19.17 -0.82 -2.24
N GLU A 204 -18.65 0.34 -1.86
CA GLU A 204 -17.76 1.13 -2.72
C GLU A 204 -16.47 0.39 -3.14
N PRO A 205 -15.72 -0.30 -2.25
CA PRO A 205 -14.58 -1.11 -2.68
C PRO A 205 -15.00 -2.29 -3.56
N LEU A 206 -16.16 -2.95 -3.32
CA LEU A 206 -16.63 -4.04 -4.20
C LEU A 206 -16.92 -3.55 -5.60
N HIS A 207 -17.60 -2.42 -5.71
CA HIS A 207 -17.90 -1.80 -6.99
C HIS A 207 -16.61 -1.46 -7.72
N ARG A 208 -15.66 -0.81 -7.03
CA ARG A 208 -14.36 -0.46 -7.62
C ARG A 208 -13.58 -1.70 -8.08
N LEU A 209 -13.58 -2.77 -7.30
CA LEU A 209 -12.99 -4.05 -7.67
C LEU A 209 -13.69 -4.68 -8.87
N ALA A 210 -15.01 -4.60 -8.96
CA ALA A 210 -15.77 -5.11 -10.10
C ALA A 210 -15.34 -4.41 -11.41
N LEU A 211 -15.19 -3.08 -11.39
CA LEU A 211 -14.71 -2.31 -12.54
C LEU A 211 -13.28 -2.73 -12.96
N VAL A 212 -12.38 -2.91 -11.97
CA VAL A 212 -11.00 -3.36 -12.21
C VAL A 212 -10.95 -4.77 -12.77
N LEU A 213 -11.80 -5.67 -12.25
CA LEU A 213 -11.88 -7.06 -12.69
C LEU A 213 -12.46 -7.17 -14.10
N GLN A 214 -13.46 -6.37 -14.45
CA GLN A 214 -13.98 -6.32 -15.83
C GLN A 214 -12.86 -5.94 -16.83
N ASN A 215 -12.01 -4.97 -16.47
CA ASN A 215 -10.85 -4.61 -17.30
C ASN A 215 -9.81 -5.74 -17.44
N GLN A 216 -9.89 -6.81 -16.64
CA GLN A 216 -9.06 -8.00 -16.83
C GLN A 216 -9.57 -8.95 -17.92
N TYR A 217 -10.72 -8.65 -18.52
CA TYR A 217 -11.37 -9.43 -19.56
C TYR A 217 -11.99 -8.51 -20.63
N PRO A 218 -11.18 -7.74 -21.39
CA PRO A 218 -11.66 -6.89 -22.49
C PRO A 218 -12.11 -7.72 -23.72
N TRP A 219 -13.00 -8.68 -23.52
CA TRP A 219 -13.61 -9.54 -24.54
C TRP A 219 -14.88 -10.21 -24.02
N ASP A 220 -15.66 -10.82 -24.92
CA ASP A 220 -16.87 -11.56 -24.55
C ASP A 220 -16.52 -12.84 -23.74
N LEU A 221 -16.72 -12.76 -22.43
CA LEU A 221 -16.51 -13.86 -21.49
C LEU A 221 -17.40 -15.08 -21.76
N ALA A 222 -18.64 -14.87 -22.22
CA ALA A 222 -19.58 -15.96 -22.47
C ALA A 222 -19.12 -16.89 -23.58
N ARG A 223 -18.35 -16.34 -24.53
CA ARG A 223 -17.76 -17.08 -25.65
C ARG A 223 -16.37 -17.64 -25.37
N THR A 224 -15.80 -17.37 -24.20
CA THR A 224 -14.48 -17.89 -23.83
C THR A 224 -14.56 -19.39 -23.57
N ARG A 225 -13.70 -20.16 -24.25
CA ARG A 225 -13.56 -21.61 -24.09
C ARG A 225 -12.15 -21.97 -23.64
N LEU A 226 -12.02 -23.14 -23.00
CA LEU A 226 -10.73 -23.79 -22.83
C LEU A 226 -10.53 -24.72 -24.02
N GLU A 227 -9.39 -24.57 -24.70
CA GLU A 227 -9.06 -25.34 -25.88
C GLU A 227 -7.67 -25.94 -25.72
N GLU A 228 -7.50 -27.18 -26.20
CA GLU A 228 -6.19 -27.81 -26.33
C GLU A 228 -5.38 -27.03 -27.36
N VAL A 229 -4.15 -26.69 -27.01
CA VAL A 229 -3.24 -25.91 -27.86
C VAL A 229 -3.07 -26.51 -29.26
N GLY A 230 -3.11 -27.84 -29.39
CA GLY A 230 -3.03 -28.53 -30.68
C GLY A 230 -4.29 -28.44 -31.56
N LYS A 231 -5.41 -27.96 -31.01
CA LYS A 231 -6.72 -27.85 -31.71
C LYS A 231 -7.11 -26.42 -32.03
N ILE A 232 -6.33 -25.43 -31.60
CA ILE A 232 -6.60 -24.01 -31.86
C ILE A 232 -6.39 -23.71 -33.34
N ALA A 233 -7.40 -23.16 -34.00
CA ALA A 233 -7.29 -22.76 -35.41
C ALA A 233 -6.47 -21.47 -35.55
N ASP A 234 -5.84 -21.26 -36.70
CA ASP A 234 -5.00 -20.07 -36.97
C ASP A 234 -5.72 -18.73 -36.76
N ASP A 235 -7.04 -18.72 -36.98
CA ASP A 235 -7.90 -17.54 -36.91
C ASP A 235 -8.58 -17.34 -35.54
N ASP A 236 -8.47 -18.34 -34.66
CA ASP A 236 -8.90 -18.20 -33.28
C ASP A 236 -8.01 -17.21 -32.54
N PHE A 237 -8.58 -16.50 -31.56
CA PHE A 237 -7.82 -15.66 -30.65
C PHE A 237 -7.50 -16.44 -29.37
N VAL A 238 -6.31 -16.20 -28.84
CA VAL A 238 -5.91 -16.61 -27.49
C VAL A 238 -5.51 -15.41 -26.68
N VAL A 239 -5.44 -15.55 -25.36
CA VAL A 239 -5.08 -14.44 -24.47
C VAL A 239 -3.59 -14.50 -24.13
N ALA A 240 -2.79 -13.70 -24.83
CA ALA A 240 -1.37 -13.56 -24.58
C ALA A 240 -1.11 -12.77 -23.29
N PHE A 241 -0.15 -13.22 -22.48
CA PHE A 241 0.27 -12.54 -21.25
C PHE A 241 1.64 -11.91 -21.53
N CYS A 242 1.67 -10.58 -21.61
CA CYS A 242 2.90 -9.81 -21.85
C CYS A 242 3.34 -9.17 -20.53
N PRO A 243 4.62 -9.25 -20.11
CA PRO A 243 5.10 -8.58 -18.90
C PRO A 243 4.81 -7.08 -18.92
N ARG A 244 4.32 -6.53 -17.81
CA ARG A 244 3.99 -5.09 -17.67
C ARG A 244 5.20 -4.17 -17.69
N SER A 245 6.36 -4.67 -17.29
CA SER A 245 7.61 -3.91 -17.23
C SER A 245 8.82 -4.79 -17.52
N HIS A 246 9.95 -4.14 -17.82
CA HIS A 246 11.23 -4.81 -17.97
C HIS A 246 11.64 -5.56 -16.68
N GLU A 247 11.34 -5.01 -15.51
CA GLU A 247 11.65 -5.62 -14.21
C GLU A 247 10.88 -6.92 -13.99
N VAL A 248 9.61 -6.99 -14.40
CA VAL A 248 8.83 -8.25 -14.35
C VAL A 248 9.46 -9.30 -15.26
N LEU A 249 9.87 -8.92 -16.48
CA LEU A 249 10.52 -9.84 -17.41
C LEU A 249 11.85 -10.37 -16.85
N GLU A 250 12.68 -9.50 -16.29
CA GLU A 250 13.96 -9.92 -15.67
C GLU A 250 13.74 -10.78 -14.42
N PHE A 251 12.70 -10.52 -13.62
CA PHE A 251 12.29 -11.41 -12.54
C PHE A 251 11.92 -12.80 -13.07
N ILE A 252 11.06 -12.88 -14.09
CA ILE A 252 10.65 -14.15 -14.71
C ILE A 252 11.89 -14.92 -15.22
N ARG A 253 12.78 -14.25 -15.97
CA ARG A 253 14.00 -14.86 -16.50
C ARG A 253 14.91 -15.40 -15.39
N ARG A 254 15.08 -14.64 -14.31
CA ARG A 254 15.90 -15.02 -13.15
C ARG A 254 15.37 -16.28 -12.47
N VAL A 255 14.06 -16.30 -12.19
CA VAL A 255 13.38 -17.44 -11.58
C VAL A 255 13.48 -18.68 -12.47
N LYS A 256 13.20 -18.55 -13.77
CA LYS A 256 13.29 -19.67 -14.72
C LYS A 256 14.71 -20.20 -14.91
N ALA A 257 15.73 -19.35 -14.83
CA ALA A 257 17.13 -19.74 -14.89
C ALA A 257 17.65 -20.40 -13.60
N GLY A 258 16.85 -20.44 -12.53
CA GLY A 258 17.29 -21.00 -11.24
C GLY A 258 18.47 -20.27 -10.62
N ARG A 259 18.63 -18.96 -10.92
CA ARG A 259 19.76 -18.19 -10.37
C ARG A 259 19.62 -18.11 -8.85
N PRO A 260 20.70 -18.39 -8.09
CA PRO A 260 20.64 -18.33 -6.64
C PRO A 260 20.32 -16.90 -6.18
N ALA A 261 19.43 -16.79 -5.20
CA ALA A 261 19.19 -15.54 -4.49
C ALA A 261 20.49 -15.04 -3.84
N ARG A 262 20.59 -13.72 -3.61
CA ARG A 262 21.73 -13.20 -2.87
C ARG A 262 21.84 -13.90 -1.50
N PRO A 263 23.06 -14.26 -1.07
CA PRO A 263 23.24 -14.94 0.21
C PRO A 263 22.63 -14.11 1.33
N ARG A 264 21.85 -14.79 2.19
CA ARG A 264 21.25 -14.16 3.36
C ARG A 264 22.38 -13.62 4.26
N PRO A 265 22.24 -12.41 4.83
CA PRO A 265 23.21 -11.91 5.79
C PRO A 265 23.43 -12.91 6.93
N ALA A 266 24.63 -12.90 7.52
CA ALA A 266 24.93 -13.69 8.71
C ALA A 266 23.90 -13.40 9.82
N ALA A 267 23.68 -14.37 10.70
CA ALA A 267 22.82 -14.18 11.86
C ALA A 267 23.32 -12.97 12.69
N PRO A 268 22.40 -12.13 13.18
CA PRO A 268 22.79 -11.00 14.02
C PRO A 268 23.50 -11.50 15.28
N ALA A 269 24.47 -10.71 15.75
CA ALA A 269 25.16 -11.00 17.01
C ALA A 269 24.19 -10.95 18.21
N ASP A 270 24.50 -11.72 19.25
CA ASP A 270 23.77 -11.66 20.51
C ASP A 270 23.96 -10.29 21.17
N ALA A 271 22.85 -9.70 21.61
CA ALA A 271 22.87 -8.48 22.40
C ALA A 271 23.54 -8.73 23.76
N ARG A 272 24.37 -7.80 24.20
CA ARG A 272 25.10 -7.86 25.47
C ARG A 272 24.84 -6.58 26.25
N GLU A 273 24.79 -6.70 27.56
CA GLU A 273 24.73 -5.55 28.45
C GLU A 273 25.99 -4.69 28.29
N PRO A 274 25.89 -3.36 28.44
CA PRO A 274 27.05 -2.49 28.42
C PRO A 274 27.95 -2.78 29.62
N VAL A 275 29.27 -2.64 29.43
CA VAL A 275 30.26 -2.83 30.51
C VAL A 275 30.01 -1.85 31.66
N GLU A 276 29.64 -0.61 31.32
CA GLU A 276 29.23 0.42 32.26
C GLU A 276 27.85 0.97 31.86
N PRO A 277 26.89 1.06 32.80
CA PRO A 277 25.58 1.62 32.50
C PRO A 277 25.66 3.06 32.01
N LEU A 278 24.88 3.39 30.97
CA LEU A 278 24.76 4.77 30.51
C LEU A 278 23.87 5.56 31.47
N LEU A 279 24.47 6.53 32.18
CA LEU A 279 23.75 7.36 33.14
C LEU A 279 22.91 8.44 32.43
N PRO A 280 21.78 8.85 33.04
CA PRO A 280 21.00 9.97 32.54
C PRO A 280 21.82 11.27 32.52
N VAL A 281 21.59 12.12 31.51
CA VAL A 281 22.10 13.49 31.50
C VAL A 281 21.19 14.34 32.37
N VAL A 282 21.66 14.75 33.54
CA VAL A 282 20.99 15.74 34.38
C VAL A 282 21.40 17.14 33.90
N VAL A 283 20.47 17.84 33.25
CA VAL A 283 20.76 19.07 32.50
C VAL A 283 21.39 20.15 33.37
N ARG A 284 20.86 20.34 34.58
CA ARG A 284 21.37 21.34 35.54
C ARG A 284 22.79 21.06 36.03
N GLU A 285 23.20 19.80 36.01
CA GLU A 285 24.51 19.38 36.51
C GLU A 285 25.57 19.40 35.40
N GLN A 286 25.16 19.15 34.15
CA GLN A 286 26.09 18.94 33.04
C GLN A 286 26.16 20.10 32.05
N PHE A 287 25.14 20.95 31.96
CA PHE A 287 25.05 22.00 30.95
C PHE A 287 25.09 23.41 31.54
N ALA A 288 25.72 24.32 30.79
CA ALA A 288 25.86 25.72 31.19
C ALA A 288 24.67 26.58 30.75
N LEU A 289 24.09 26.27 29.58
CA LEU A 289 22.87 26.92 29.10
C LEU A 289 21.67 26.05 29.44
N MET A 290 20.75 26.60 30.22
CA MET A 290 19.49 25.93 30.55
C MET A 290 18.57 25.97 29.32
N PRO A 291 18.20 24.82 28.72
CA PRO A 291 17.31 24.78 27.57
C PRO A 291 15.88 25.14 27.97
N ARG A 292 15.21 25.92 27.11
CA ARG A 292 13.80 26.29 27.23
C ARG A 292 13.08 26.03 25.92
N LEU A 293 11.86 25.51 25.99
CA LEU A 293 10.97 25.41 24.84
C LEU A 293 10.30 26.78 24.64
N GLU A 294 10.78 27.57 23.69
CA GLU A 294 10.29 28.94 23.47
C GLU A 294 8.93 28.94 22.77
N SER A 295 8.67 27.96 21.92
CA SER A 295 7.40 27.79 21.21
C SER A 295 7.19 26.36 20.73
N LEU A 296 5.93 26.03 20.45
CA LEU A 296 5.51 24.83 19.72
C LEU A 296 4.36 25.22 18.79
N ALA A 297 4.50 24.91 17.51
CA ALA A 297 3.46 25.09 16.51
C ALA A 297 3.12 23.76 15.85
N VAL A 298 1.86 23.63 15.42
CA VAL A 298 1.35 22.41 14.77
C VAL A 298 0.58 22.80 13.51
N VAL A 299 0.86 22.11 12.42
CA VAL A 299 0.13 22.16 11.15
C VAL A 299 -0.48 20.79 10.92
N LYS A 300 -1.81 20.77 10.83
CA LYS A 300 -2.59 19.56 10.58
C LYS A 300 -2.86 19.40 9.08
N GLY A 301 -3.09 18.16 8.64
CA GLY A 301 -3.66 17.92 7.32
C GLY A 301 -5.06 18.54 7.18
N GLU A 302 -5.37 19.02 5.98
CA GLU A 302 -6.63 19.70 5.63
C GLU A 302 -7.78 18.75 5.28
N HIS A 303 -7.50 17.48 5.00
CA HIS A 303 -8.51 16.48 4.69
C HIS A 303 -8.80 15.57 5.88
N VAL A 304 -10.06 15.51 6.31
CA VAL A 304 -10.50 14.53 7.30
C VAL A 304 -10.74 13.19 6.60
N CYS A 305 -10.11 12.14 7.11
CA CYS A 305 -10.38 10.75 6.75
C CYS A 305 -11.07 10.06 7.93
N THR A 306 -12.35 9.80 7.80
CA THR A 306 -13.13 9.06 8.80
C THR A 306 -12.83 7.57 8.75
N ASN A 307 -13.30 6.80 9.73
CA ASN A 307 -13.25 5.34 9.63
C ASN A 307 -14.08 4.81 8.45
N GLU A 308 -15.19 5.46 8.07
CA GLU A 308 -15.93 5.09 6.85
C GLU A 308 -15.09 5.29 5.59
N ASP A 309 -14.29 6.37 5.50
CA ASP A 309 -13.40 6.59 4.37
C ASP A 309 -12.33 5.49 4.24
N ILE A 310 -11.89 4.91 5.37
CA ILE A 310 -11.00 3.74 5.38
C ILE A 310 -11.71 2.53 4.78
N ILE A 311 -12.98 2.29 5.13
CA ILE A 311 -13.78 1.18 4.58
C ILE A 311 -14.03 1.37 3.08
N ARG A 312 -14.41 2.58 2.64
CA ARG A 312 -14.62 2.93 1.22
C ARG A 312 -13.40 2.67 0.34
N ASN A 313 -12.23 2.74 0.96
CA ASN A 313 -10.96 2.53 0.31
C ASN A 313 -10.32 1.18 0.67
N ALA A 314 -11.08 0.15 1.08
CA ALA A 314 -10.48 -1.16 1.28
C ALA A 314 -9.74 -1.62 0.01
N ALA A 315 -8.52 -2.16 0.20
CA ALA A 315 -7.71 -2.73 -0.88
C ALA A 315 -8.10 -4.20 -1.13
N TYR A 316 -7.29 -4.91 -1.93
CA TYR A 316 -7.50 -6.33 -2.21
C TYR A 316 -7.47 -7.21 -0.96
N SER A 317 -6.69 -6.89 0.08
CA SER A 317 -6.75 -7.58 1.39
C SER A 317 -7.79 -6.94 2.30
N TRP A 318 -9.04 -7.38 2.20
CA TRP A 318 -10.15 -6.69 2.86
C TRP A 318 -10.48 -7.26 4.25
N SER A 319 -10.45 -6.39 5.27
CA SER A 319 -11.01 -6.67 6.61
C SER A 319 -12.55 -6.56 6.64
N PRO A 320 -13.30 -7.52 7.23
CA PRO A 320 -14.73 -7.36 7.46
C PRO A 320 -15.07 -6.31 8.54
N MET A 321 -14.07 -5.67 9.14
CA MET A 321 -14.25 -4.65 10.17
C MET A 321 -15.07 -3.47 9.66
N THR A 322 -15.98 -3.01 10.51
CA THR A 322 -16.77 -1.79 10.36
C THR A 322 -15.98 -0.56 10.85
N ALA A 323 -16.55 0.62 10.64
CA ALA A 323 -16.02 1.86 11.20
C ALA A 323 -15.98 1.84 12.74
N ASP A 324 -16.98 1.23 13.36
CA ASP A 324 -17.09 1.07 14.82
C ASP A 324 -16.02 0.10 15.35
N ASP A 325 -15.79 -1.02 14.65
CA ASP A 325 -14.72 -1.96 15.02
C ASP A 325 -13.33 -1.30 15.00
N ILE A 326 -13.09 -0.38 14.05
CA ILE A 326 -11.84 0.39 13.99
C ILE A 326 -11.74 1.30 15.22
N GLN A 327 -12.81 2.02 15.55
CA GLN A 327 -12.83 2.92 16.70
C GLN A 327 -12.64 2.15 18.02
N GLU A 328 -13.37 1.05 18.23
CA GLU A 328 -13.24 0.22 19.43
C GLU A 328 -11.82 -0.33 19.60
N LYS A 329 -11.22 -0.80 18.51
CA LYS A 329 -9.90 -1.41 18.53
C LYS A 329 -8.75 -0.41 18.70
N THR A 330 -8.87 0.78 18.13
CA THR A 330 -7.75 1.74 18.03
C THR A 330 -7.93 3.01 18.84
N GLY A 331 -9.16 3.35 19.24
CA GLY A 331 -9.53 4.64 19.80
C GLY A 331 -9.53 5.79 18.79
N ILE A 332 -9.32 5.53 17.49
CA ILE A 332 -9.23 6.54 16.44
C ILE A 332 -10.57 6.68 15.72
N GLU A 333 -11.18 7.87 15.79
CA GLU A 333 -12.41 8.22 15.07
C GLU A 333 -12.13 8.72 13.65
N ALA A 334 -11.07 9.51 13.50
CA ALA A 334 -10.62 10.07 12.23
C ALA A 334 -9.12 10.36 12.27
N ARG A 335 -8.54 10.47 11.08
CA ARG A 335 -7.17 10.95 10.85
C ARG A 335 -7.19 12.11 9.84
N LEU A 336 -6.11 12.87 9.80
CA LEU A 336 -5.98 14.00 8.89
C LEU A 336 -4.94 13.69 7.82
N TYR A 337 -5.23 14.00 6.57
CA TYR A 337 -4.33 13.86 5.44
C TYR A 337 -4.11 15.21 4.76
N THR A 338 -2.99 15.34 4.06
CA THR A 338 -2.66 16.55 3.31
C THR A 338 -2.30 16.22 1.88
N ASP A 339 -2.83 16.97 0.92
CA ASP A 339 -2.40 16.91 -0.48
C ASP A 339 -1.07 17.66 -0.69
N ARG A 340 -0.69 18.48 0.31
CA ARG A 340 0.51 19.29 0.29
C ARG A 340 1.75 18.40 0.40
N ARG A 341 2.86 18.97 -0.08
CA ARG A 341 4.19 18.40 0.11
C ARG A 341 4.58 18.41 1.59
N LEU A 342 5.28 17.36 2.03
CA LEU A 342 5.84 17.24 3.38
C LEU A 342 6.67 18.49 3.75
N GLU A 343 7.49 18.98 2.82
CA GLU A 343 8.34 20.15 3.04
C GLU A 343 7.52 21.44 3.22
N HIS A 344 6.37 21.55 2.55
CA HIS A 344 5.50 22.73 2.66
C HIS A 344 4.79 22.81 4.01
N ILE A 345 4.23 21.70 4.51
CA ILE A 345 3.62 21.68 5.87
C ILE A 345 4.70 21.90 6.94
N SER A 346 5.92 21.41 6.71
CA SER A 346 7.07 21.62 7.58
C SER A 346 7.49 23.10 7.64
N LEU A 347 7.53 23.78 6.50
CA LEU A 347 7.82 25.20 6.43
C LEU A 347 6.76 26.05 7.12
N GLN A 348 5.48 25.68 7.01
CA GLN A 348 4.39 26.34 7.71
C GLN A 348 4.54 26.20 9.23
N ALA A 349 4.83 24.98 9.72
CA ALA A 349 5.07 24.74 11.13
C ALA A 349 6.29 25.54 11.63
N ALA A 350 7.40 25.52 10.88
CA ALA A 350 8.61 26.26 11.20
C ALA A 350 8.36 27.77 11.33
N ARG A 351 7.67 28.38 10.36
CA ARG A 351 7.32 29.81 10.41
C ARG A 351 6.47 30.15 11.62
N ALA A 352 5.45 29.35 11.90
CA ALA A 352 4.58 29.54 13.05
C ALA A 352 5.33 29.37 14.39
N ALA A 353 6.29 28.45 14.47
CA ALA A 353 7.13 28.28 15.66
C ALA A 353 8.08 29.47 15.86
N LEU A 354 8.72 29.99 14.80
CA LEU A 354 9.56 31.19 14.90
C LEU A 354 8.75 32.41 15.32
N GLU A 355 7.57 32.61 14.74
CA GLU A 355 6.64 33.66 15.13
C GLU A 355 6.21 33.52 16.59
N GLY A 356 5.81 32.33 17.02
CA GLY A 356 5.41 32.05 18.40
C GLY A 356 6.54 32.24 19.41
N ALA A 357 7.80 32.03 19.01
CA ALA A 357 8.98 32.29 19.84
C ALA A 357 9.42 33.77 19.80
N GLY A 358 8.86 34.58 18.89
CA GLY A 358 9.33 35.95 18.65
C GLY A 358 10.76 36.00 18.09
N ARG A 359 11.22 34.95 17.40
CA ARG A 359 12.58 34.82 16.86
C ARG A 359 12.62 35.15 15.37
N ARG A 360 13.66 35.87 14.96
CA ARG A 360 13.96 36.12 13.55
C ARG A 360 14.85 35.01 12.98
N PRO A 361 14.78 34.70 11.67
CA PRO A 361 15.56 33.62 11.07
C PRO A 361 17.08 33.72 11.32
N GLU A 362 17.65 34.93 11.32
CA GLU A 362 19.08 35.13 11.57
C GLU A 362 19.51 34.85 13.02
N GLU A 363 18.58 34.61 13.94
CA GLU A 363 18.92 34.21 15.31
C GLU A 363 19.18 32.70 15.43
N ILE A 364 18.66 31.89 14.50
CA ILE A 364 18.66 30.42 14.59
C ILE A 364 20.05 29.83 14.31
N GLY A 365 20.56 29.07 15.27
CA GLY A 365 21.87 28.44 15.23
C GLY A 365 21.93 27.11 14.50
N ALA A 366 20.85 26.33 14.49
CA ALA A 366 20.76 25.04 13.81
C ALA A 366 19.32 24.68 13.47
N VAL A 367 19.14 23.80 12.48
CA VAL A 367 17.83 23.26 12.06
C VAL A 367 17.88 21.74 12.05
N ILE A 368 16.98 21.10 12.78
CA ILE A 368 16.83 19.64 12.79
C ILE A 368 15.47 19.31 12.18
N PHE A 369 15.43 18.41 11.20
CA PHE A 369 14.19 17.90 10.65
C PHE A 369 14.02 16.41 10.95
N CYS A 370 12.97 16.03 11.67
CA CYS A 370 12.69 14.66 12.03
C CYS A 370 11.55 14.10 11.17
N SER A 371 11.84 13.05 10.39
CA SER A 371 10.84 12.35 9.56
C SER A 371 11.34 10.98 9.15
N CYS A 372 10.42 10.02 9.00
CA CYS A 372 10.66 8.75 8.30
C CYS A 372 9.88 8.61 6.98
N THR A 373 9.14 9.64 6.58
CA THR A 373 8.31 9.64 5.36
C THR A 373 8.83 10.53 4.24
N SER A 374 9.94 11.25 4.43
CA SER A 374 10.59 12.03 3.36
C SER A 374 10.88 11.16 2.11
N THR A 375 10.64 11.74 0.94
CA THR A 375 11.00 11.15 -0.37
C THR A 375 12.19 11.85 -1.01
N THR A 376 12.67 12.95 -0.42
CA THR A 376 13.82 13.72 -0.90
C THR A 376 15.09 13.20 -0.24
N LEU A 377 16.01 12.61 -1.01
CA LEU A 377 17.30 12.12 -0.51
C LEU A 377 18.33 13.25 -0.36
N ILE A 378 18.38 14.16 -1.33
CA ILE A 378 19.29 15.32 -1.34
C ILE A 378 18.63 16.47 -2.12
N PRO A 379 18.66 17.72 -1.62
CA PRO A 379 19.16 18.14 -0.30
C PRO A 379 18.27 17.63 0.85
N SER A 380 18.79 17.66 2.08
CA SER A 380 17.98 17.35 3.28
C SER A 380 16.83 18.36 3.42
N VAL A 381 15.70 17.97 4.01
CA VAL A 381 14.58 18.89 4.23
C VAL A 381 14.99 20.01 5.18
N ALA A 382 15.83 19.75 6.18
CA ALA A 382 16.38 20.79 7.06
C ALA A 382 17.20 21.86 6.33
N THR A 383 18.04 21.47 5.37
CA THR A 383 18.80 22.45 4.55
C THR A 383 17.88 23.23 3.63
N TRP A 384 16.89 22.57 3.03
CA TRP A 384 15.84 23.24 2.27
C TRP A 384 15.08 24.25 3.14
N LEU A 385 14.69 23.90 4.37
CA LEU A 385 14.04 24.80 5.32
C LEU A 385 14.91 26.01 5.66
N SER A 386 16.20 25.82 5.90
CA SER A 386 17.14 26.92 6.14
C SER A 386 17.16 27.92 4.97
N GLY A 387 17.19 27.41 3.73
CA GLY A 387 17.08 28.23 2.53
C GLY A 387 15.74 28.96 2.41
N GLN A 388 14.62 28.27 2.66
CA GLN A 388 13.27 28.85 2.59
C GLN A 388 12.96 29.88 3.68
N LEU A 389 13.65 29.78 4.82
CA LEU A 389 13.54 30.71 5.94
C LEU A 389 14.57 31.86 5.84
N GLY A 390 15.51 31.80 4.88
CA GLY A 390 16.54 32.82 4.69
C GLY A 390 17.66 32.80 5.73
N ILE A 391 17.94 31.64 6.33
CA ILE A 391 18.97 31.49 7.36
C ILE A 391 20.33 31.31 6.69
N PHE A 392 21.23 32.30 6.81
CA PHE A 392 22.55 32.29 6.16
C PHE A 392 23.63 31.51 6.92
N GLN A 393 23.52 31.42 8.25
CA GLN A 393 24.58 30.87 9.11
C GLN A 393 24.00 29.91 10.15
N THR A 394 23.75 28.67 9.73
CA THR A 394 23.52 27.55 10.66
C THR A 394 24.83 26.82 10.92
N HIS A 395 25.02 26.35 12.16
CA HIS A 395 26.06 25.41 12.51
C HIS A 395 25.81 24.04 11.84
N GLY A 396 24.54 23.65 11.75
CA GLY A 396 24.11 22.44 11.06
C GLY A 396 22.64 22.51 10.67
N SER A 397 22.33 21.94 9.51
CA SER A 397 20.97 21.70 9.04
C SER A 397 20.90 20.27 8.54
N PHE A 398 20.22 19.38 9.27
CA PHE A 398 20.23 17.95 8.96
C PHE A 398 18.91 17.26 9.29
N ASP A 399 18.68 16.15 8.60
CA ASP A 399 17.51 15.30 8.81
C ASP A 399 17.87 14.17 9.77
N LEU A 400 16.95 13.84 10.68
CA LEU A 400 17.04 12.76 11.65
C LEU A 400 15.93 11.75 11.39
N ILE A 401 16.31 10.50 11.15
CA ILE A 401 15.39 9.39 10.87
C ILE A 401 15.32 8.49 12.10
N ALA A 402 14.27 8.64 12.91
CA ALA A 402 14.02 7.82 14.10
C ALA A 402 12.54 7.43 14.28
N ALA A 403 11.77 7.37 13.17
CA ALA A 403 10.33 7.09 13.18
C ALA A 403 9.59 7.91 14.25
N CYS A 404 8.68 7.29 15.01
CA CYS A 404 7.92 7.95 16.08
C CYS A 404 8.81 8.54 17.20
N ALA A 405 10.07 8.10 17.33
CA ALA A 405 11.04 8.66 18.28
C ALA A 405 11.72 9.94 17.75
N GLY A 406 11.36 10.43 16.56
CA GLY A 406 11.91 11.66 15.97
C GLY A 406 11.79 12.89 16.88
N PHE A 407 10.63 13.10 17.52
CA PHE A 407 10.44 14.22 18.46
C PHE A 407 11.41 14.17 19.66
N PRO A 408 11.45 13.10 20.47
CA PRO A 408 12.37 13.06 21.61
C PRO A 408 13.82 13.17 21.15
N TYR A 409 14.23 12.46 20.08
CA TYR A 409 15.59 12.53 19.52
C TYR A 409 15.98 13.95 19.10
N GLY A 410 15.12 14.62 18.34
CA GLY A 410 15.33 16.00 17.92
C GLY A 410 15.42 16.98 19.09
N LEU A 411 14.61 16.78 20.14
CA LEU A 411 14.70 17.60 21.36
C LEU A 411 16.04 17.41 22.09
N ALA A 412 16.52 16.18 22.25
CA ALA A 412 17.80 15.94 22.91
C ALA A 412 18.98 16.49 22.12
N ASP A 413 18.99 16.33 20.79
CA ASP A 413 20.03 16.89 19.95
C ASP A 413 19.96 18.42 19.94
N ALA A 414 18.78 19.02 20.00
CA ALA A 414 18.64 20.47 20.15
C ALA A 414 19.20 20.97 21.50
N VAL A 415 18.93 20.26 22.61
CA VAL A 415 19.50 20.59 23.93
C VAL A 415 21.03 20.52 23.92
N ARG A 416 21.61 19.52 23.26
CA ARG A 416 23.07 19.35 23.12
C ARG A 416 23.65 20.44 22.23
N LEU A 417 23.10 20.63 21.03
CA LEU A 417 23.54 21.65 20.08
C LEU A 417 23.46 23.06 20.66
N LEU A 418 22.45 23.36 21.49
CA LEU A 418 22.33 24.66 22.14
C LEU A 418 23.59 25.03 22.95
N GLN A 419 24.26 24.05 23.56
CA GLN A 419 25.51 24.29 24.32
C GLN A 419 26.65 24.73 23.41
N GLU A 420 26.72 24.16 22.20
CA GLU A 420 27.78 24.41 21.21
C GLU A 420 27.53 25.69 20.42
N VAL A 421 26.32 25.87 19.89
CA VAL A 421 25.99 26.97 18.97
C VAL A 421 25.58 28.25 19.69
N ARG A 422 25.17 28.14 20.97
CA ARG A 422 24.74 29.26 21.85
C ARG A 422 23.70 30.19 21.21
N ARG A 423 22.87 29.63 20.33
CA ARG A 423 21.79 30.27 19.57
C ARG A 423 20.58 29.31 19.56
N PRO A 424 19.33 29.81 19.48
CA PRO A 424 18.17 28.94 19.45
C PRO A 424 18.23 27.91 18.30
N VAL A 425 17.78 26.69 18.57
CA VAL A 425 17.72 25.58 17.62
C VAL A 425 16.27 25.38 17.20
N LEU A 426 16.02 25.35 15.89
CA LEU A 426 14.71 25.02 15.32
C LEU A 426 14.64 23.51 15.08
N VAL A 427 13.63 22.87 15.64
CA VAL A 427 13.33 21.46 15.38
C VAL A 427 11.98 21.36 14.70
N VAL A 428 11.91 20.61 13.61
CA VAL A 428 10.70 20.39 12.83
C VAL A 428 10.45 18.89 12.73
N CYS A 429 9.30 18.41 13.18
CA CYS A 429 8.88 17.02 13.06
C CYS A 429 7.73 16.95 12.07
N ALA A 430 7.84 16.19 10.98
CA ALA A 430 6.73 16.06 10.04
C ALA A 430 6.63 14.67 9.47
N GLU A 431 5.39 14.20 9.30
CA GLU A 431 5.10 12.94 8.62
C GLU A 431 3.96 13.09 7.64
N LYS A 432 4.10 12.41 6.50
CA LYS A 432 3.07 12.25 5.48
C LYS A 432 2.91 10.78 5.15
N PHE A 433 2.34 10.03 6.09
CA PHE A 433 2.15 8.59 5.94
C PHE A 433 1.12 8.24 4.86
N SER A 434 0.21 9.14 4.51
CA SER A 434 -0.74 8.94 3.40
C SER A 434 -0.04 8.57 2.07
N ASP A 435 1.20 9.02 1.85
CA ASP A 435 2.02 8.66 0.68
C ASP A 435 2.74 7.30 0.82
N LYS A 436 2.76 6.70 2.02
CA LYS A 436 3.58 5.52 2.39
C LYS A 436 2.79 4.30 2.83
N ILE A 437 1.52 4.45 3.23
CA ILE A 437 0.73 3.33 3.76
C ILE A 437 0.37 2.28 2.68
N GLY A 438 0.32 2.70 1.41
CA GLY A 438 0.02 1.80 0.29
C GLY A 438 -1.31 1.05 0.47
N SER A 439 -1.36 -0.19 -0.01
CA SER A 439 -2.51 -1.11 0.13
C SER A 439 -2.49 -1.92 1.44
N VAL A 440 -1.51 -1.71 2.32
CA VAL A 440 -1.23 -2.63 3.44
C VAL A 440 -2.15 -2.37 4.63
N ARG A 441 -2.91 -3.41 4.98
CA ARG A 441 -4.08 -3.43 5.88
C ARG A 441 -3.90 -2.83 7.30
N PRO A 442 -2.94 -3.24 8.16
CA PRO A 442 -2.94 -2.83 9.57
C PRO A 442 -2.56 -1.37 9.82
N SER A 443 -1.71 -0.80 8.96
CA SER A 443 -1.15 0.53 9.16
C SER A 443 -2.17 1.64 8.89
N ARG A 444 -3.12 1.40 8.00
CA ARG A 444 -3.97 2.48 7.47
C ARG A 444 -4.98 3.06 8.45
N MET A 445 -5.45 2.25 9.38
CA MET A 445 -6.33 2.73 10.44
C MET A 445 -5.59 3.58 11.49
N ILE A 446 -4.26 3.61 11.49
CA ILE A 446 -3.46 4.22 12.57
C ILE A 446 -2.87 5.57 12.16
N PHE A 447 -2.32 5.67 10.95
CA PHE A 447 -1.48 6.80 10.59
C PHE A 447 -2.24 7.96 9.94
N GLY A 448 -1.79 9.18 10.26
CA GLY A 448 -2.20 10.45 9.67
C GLY A 448 -0.99 11.26 9.21
N ASP A 449 -1.27 12.45 8.67
CA ASP A 449 -0.28 13.42 8.23
C ASP A 449 -0.31 14.66 9.12
N GLY A 450 0.86 15.28 9.30
CA GLY A 450 0.99 16.53 10.01
C GLY A 450 2.44 16.96 10.18
N ALA A 451 2.61 18.21 10.59
CA ALA A 451 3.90 18.76 10.97
C ALA A 451 3.78 19.50 12.31
N SER A 452 4.85 19.49 13.08
CA SER A 452 5.05 20.35 14.21
C SER A 452 6.45 20.95 14.15
N ALA A 453 6.62 22.11 14.77
CA ALA A 453 7.92 22.71 14.93
C ALA A 453 8.02 23.38 16.27
N PHE A 454 9.21 23.41 16.83
CA PHE A 454 9.49 24.04 18.11
C PHE A 454 10.88 24.66 18.12
N VAL A 455 11.02 25.70 18.93
CA VAL A 455 12.29 26.42 19.11
C VAL A 455 12.82 26.10 20.50
N VAL A 456 14.05 25.58 20.57
CA VAL A 456 14.78 25.37 21.83
C VAL A 456 15.80 26.48 21.97
N GLY A 457 15.59 27.37 22.93
CA GLY A 457 16.47 28.50 23.19
C GLY A 457 17.06 28.48 24.61
N PRO A 458 17.98 29.41 24.92
CA PRO A 458 18.49 29.55 26.27
C PRO A 458 17.44 30.17 27.19
N ALA A 459 17.24 29.60 28.37
CA ALA A 459 16.47 30.23 29.42
C ALA A 459 17.13 31.56 29.84
N ALA A 460 16.32 32.47 30.41
CA ALA A 460 16.84 33.69 30.97
C ALA A 460 17.88 33.40 32.07
N PRO A 461 18.89 34.26 32.29
CA PRO A 461 19.87 34.06 33.35
C PRO A 461 19.22 33.77 34.70
N GLY A 462 19.59 32.65 35.33
CA GLY A 462 19.06 32.20 36.62
C GLY A 462 17.70 31.49 36.56
N ALA A 463 17.07 31.39 35.39
CA ALA A 463 15.84 30.61 35.23
C ALA A 463 16.13 29.10 35.12
N PRO A 464 15.21 28.24 35.60
CA PRO A 464 15.33 26.79 35.44
C PRO A 464 15.18 26.36 33.97
N PRO A 465 15.66 25.17 33.59
CA PRO A 465 15.40 24.60 32.28
C PRO A 465 13.98 24.02 32.20
N ASP A 466 13.43 23.90 30.99
CA ASP A 466 12.20 23.14 30.75
C ASP A 466 12.47 21.62 30.58
N VAL A 467 13.73 21.26 30.31
CA VAL A 467 14.20 19.87 30.20
C VAL A 467 15.17 19.59 31.34
N GLU A 468 14.76 18.74 32.29
CA GLU A 468 15.56 18.41 33.48
C GLU A 468 16.52 17.24 33.24
N VAL A 469 16.05 16.21 32.53
CA VAL A 469 16.78 14.97 32.29
C VAL A 469 16.64 14.57 30.83
N VAL A 470 17.75 14.18 30.21
CA VAL A 470 17.78 13.57 28.89
C VAL A 470 18.36 12.17 29.01
N GLN A 471 17.56 11.16 28.63
CA GLN A 471 17.99 9.77 28.60
C GLN A 471 17.25 9.03 27.48
N MET A 472 18.01 8.32 26.65
CA MET A 472 17.48 7.57 25.52
C MET A 472 18.15 6.21 25.40
N TYR A 473 17.35 5.24 24.95
CA TYR A 473 17.82 3.92 24.54
C TYR A 473 17.15 3.59 23.20
N ALA A 474 17.93 3.38 22.13
CA ALA A 474 17.42 2.86 20.85
C ALA A 474 18.27 1.71 20.31
N SER A 475 18.85 0.93 21.21
CA SER A 475 19.54 -0.31 20.92
C SER A 475 18.83 -1.47 21.64
N GLY A 476 18.99 -2.67 21.10
CA GLY A 476 18.45 -3.88 21.72
C GLY A 476 18.69 -5.11 20.85
N PRO A 477 18.17 -6.27 21.26
CA PRO A 477 18.19 -7.48 20.44
C PRO A 477 17.67 -7.22 19.03
N ALA A 478 18.31 -7.78 18.00
CA ALA A 478 17.91 -7.59 16.61
C ALA A 478 16.43 -7.96 16.34
N ARG A 479 15.89 -8.95 17.07
CA ARG A 479 14.47 -9.33 17.03
C ARG A 479 13.50 -8.22 17.45
N GLN A 480 13.96 -7.25 18.24
CA GLN A 480 13.18 -6.09 18.68
C GLN A 480 13.40 -4.90 17.74
N VAL A 481 14.64 -4.64 17.33
CA VAL A 481 14.97 -3.53 16.41
C VAL A 481 14.31 -3.73 15.04
N ASN A 482 14.33 -4.96 14.50
CA ASN A 482 13.70 -5.29 13.23
C ASN A 482 12.23 -5.73 13.36
N SER A 483 11.56 -5.37 14.47
CA SER A 483 10.15 -5.74 14.68
C SER A 483 9.16 -4.90 13.87
N ILE A 484 9.59 -3.71 13.40
CA ILE A 484 8.82 -2.82 12.54
C ILE A 484 9.57 -2.71 11.20
N ILE A 485 9.23 -3.58 10.25
CA ILE A 485 9.70 -3.47 8.88
C ILE A 485 8.58 -2.83 8.07
N TRP A 486 8.77 -1.57 7.68
CA TRP A 486 7.90 -0.93 6.72
C TRP A 486 8.14 -1.55 5.33
N PRO A 487 7.07 -1.87 4.58
CA PRO A 487 7.15 -2.51 3.27
C PRO A 487 7.81 -1.65 2.19
#